data_AF-A0A1B9M3H7-F1
#
_entry.id   AF-A0A1B9M3H7-F1
#
_cell.length_a   1.000
_cell.length_b   1.000
_cell.length_c   1.000
_cell.angle_alpha   90.00
_cell.angle_beta   90.00
_cell.angle_gamma   90.00
#
_symmetry.space_group_name_H-M   'P 1'
#
loop_
_entity.id
_entity.type
_entity.pdbx_description
1 polymer ?
#
loop_
_entity_poly.entity_id
_entity_poly.type
_entity_poly.pdbx_seq_one_letter_code
_entity_poly.pdbx_strand_id
1 'polypeptide(L)'
;MSSSSNLQALNGKIARADNRSDAIILPSTVVAVIDYVRPNLGLGNGKYAGPVDIWNPSKGFLVQSTNPESYNLNFPTTGVHNLYFDLLITGDIEELTWEPVTHEGITATVTNVVDNGYWTPYEDVGQVVARVKLTGPEARNQWYNPHPNLIAKPQLPQTFELVGRDIYGGEVVKYGFVLRQWFVNRGGERNIYSEASAWCNSLGYRMPRVRDLTNSNYNNLGATPSSGWNHYQRNIGAGFFTEWGSMTYGADVGFVYYFHFWTSDAEGSYPGSYRFTVGSYDGDVSGVGAGYAGYVLCTAP
;
A
#
# COMPACT_ATOMS: atom_id res chain seq x y z
N MET A 1 55.62 -34.83 80.30
CA MET A 1 56.57 -35.17 79.23
C MET A 1 56.28 -34.29 78.02
N SER A 2 57.32 -33.66 77.50
CA SER A 2 57.48 -33.02 76.19
C SER A 2 56.59 -31.83 75.79
N SER A 3 57.18 -30.65 75.93
CA SER A 3 57.32 -29.57 74.94
C SER A 3 56.90 -29.87 73.48
N SER A 4 56.26 -28.91 72.81
CA SER A 4 56.97 -27.95 71.92
C SER A 4 56.00 -27.02 71.16
N SER A 5 56.42 -25.77 71.10
CA SER A 5 55.85 -24.63 70.39
C SER A 5 55.97 -24.78 68.88
N ASN A 6 55.04 -24.18 68.11
CA ASN A 6 55.40 -23.10 67.16
C ASN A 6 54.18 -22.43 66.55
N LEU A 7 54.32 -21.12 66.44
CA LEU A 7 53.39 -20.12 65.93
C LEU A 7 53.94 -19.58 64.60
N GLN A 8 53.03 -19.16 63.71
CA GLN A 8 53.19 -18.23 62.57
C GLN A 8 53.56 -18.76 61.17
N ALA A 9 52.65 -18.53 60.21
CA ALA A 9 52.73 -17.46 59.20
C ALA A 9 51.34 -17.34 58.52
N LEU A 10 50.57 -16.25 58.71
CA LEU A 10 50.53 -14.96 58.01
C LEU A 10 49.89 -14.96 56.60
N ASN A 11 48.98 -13.97 56.43
CA ASN A 11 48.37 -13.41 55.21
C ASN A 11 47.15 -14.17 54.64
N GLY A 12 46.01 -13.56 54.38
CA GLY A 12 45.66 -12.13 54.35
C GLY A 12 44.15 -11.96 54.12
N LYS A 13 43.67 -10.76 54.44
CA LYS A 13 42.30 -10.25 54.32
C LYS A 13 41.56 -10.74 53.06
N ILE A 14 40.39 -11.34 53.22
CA ILE A 14 39.38 -11.37 52.15
C ILE A 14 38.41 -10.22 52.40
N ALA A 15 38.32 -9.39 51.37
CA ALA A 15 37.66 -8.12 51.30
C ALA A 15 36.12 -8.25 51.20
N ARG A 16 35.48 -7.15 51.60
CA ARG A 16 34.13 -6.66 51.29
C ARG A 16 33.32 -7.51 50.32
N ALA A 17 32.16 -7.96 50.80
CA ALA A 17 31.05 -8.39 49.97
C ALA A 17 30.68 -7.24 49.02
N ASP A 18 30.98 -7.43 47.74
CA ASP A 18 30.55 -6.54 46.66
C ASP A 18 29.10 -6.92 46.37
N ASN A 19 28.17 -6.14 46.93
CA ASN A 19 26.74 -6.33 46.76
C ASN A 19 26.33 -5.73 45.40
N ARG A 20 26.72 -6.38 44.31
CA ARG A 20 26.20 -6.07 42.98
C ARG A 20 24.91 -6.84 42.77
N SER A 21 23.79 -6.14 42.99
CA SER A 21 22.54 -6.55 42.39
C SER A 21 22.70 -6.42 40.88
N ASP A 22 23.08 -7.50 40.21
CA ASP A 22 22.98 -7.59 38.76
C ASP A 22 21.49 -7.56 38.42
N ALA A 23 20.99 -6.38 38.08
CA ALA A 23 19.66 -6.23 37.51
C ALA A 23 19.70 -6.89 36.14
N ILE A 24 19.10 -8.08 36.03
CA ILE A 24 18.75 -8.66 34.73
C ILE A 24 17.63 -7.79 34.18
N ILE A 25 17.98 -6.79 33.38
CA ILE A 25 17.04 -6.11 32.51
C ILE A 25 16.68 -7.14 31.44
N LEU A 26 15.59 -7.88 31.67
CA LEU A 26 14.95 -8.61 30.58
C LEU A 26 14.61 -7.56 29.52
N PRO A 27 15.03 -7.71 28.26
CA PRO A 27 14.55 -6.82 27.21
C PRO A 27 13.03 -6.87 27.27
N SER A 28 12.40 -5.70 27.36
CA SER A 28 10.96 -5.59 27.22
C SER A 28 10.65 -6.26 25.89
N THR A 29 10.03 -7.43 25.93
CA THR A 29 9.60 -8.16 24.74
C THR A 29 8.38 -7.41 24.22
N VAL A 30 8.63 -6.21 23.69
CA VAL A 30 7.67 -5.54 22.83
C VAL A 30 7.67 -6.38 21.56
N VAL A 31 6.77 -7.35 21.52
CA VAL A 31 6.49 -8.10 20.30
C VAL A 31 6.01 -7.06 19.31
N ALA A 32 6.82 -6.77 18.31
CA ALA A 32 6.38 -5.84 17.29
C ALA A 32 5.28 -6.51 16.47
N VAL A 33 4.18 -5.80 16.26
CA VAL A 33 2.98 -6.32 15.58
C VAL A 33 2.51 -5.29 14.58
N ILE A 34 2.05 -5.77 13.43
CA ILE A 34 1.43 -4.97 12.38
C ILE A 34 -0.07 -5.26 12.41
N ASP A 35 -0.85 -4.37 13.01
CA ASP A 35 -2.30 -4.54 13.11
C ASP A 35 -3.04 -3.88 11.94
N TYR A 36 -2.46 -2.80 11.40
CA TYR A 36 -3.06 -2.00 10.35
C TYR A 36 -2.06 -1.62 9.27
N VAL A 37 -2.60 -1.48 8.06
CA VAL A 37 -1.92 -0.93 6.89
C VAL A 37 -2.70 0.27 6.37
N ARG A 38 -2.00 1.40 6.26
CA ARG A 38 -2.58 2.71 6.00
C ARG A 38 -2.26 3.20 4.59
N PRO A 39 -3.20 3.07 3.63
CA PRO A 39 -3.19 3.93 2.45
C PRO A 39 -3.73 5.33 2.79
N ASN A 40 -4.00 6.17 1.79
CA ASN A 40 -4.71 7.42 2.01
C ASN A 40 -6.06 7.16 2.69
N LEU A 41 -6.31 7.80 3.84
CA LEU A 41 -7.53 7.67 4.64
C LEU A 41 -8.67 8.59 4.18
N GLY A 42 -8.39 9.53 3.28
CA GLY A 42 -9.37 10.44 2.72
C GLY A 42 -10.57 9.69 2.14
N LEU A 43 -11.78 10.16 2.49
CA LEU A 43 -13.03 9.47 2.16
C LEU A 43 -13.02 7.99 2.57
N GLY A 44 -12.54 7.70 3.78
CA GLY A 44 -12.62 6.38 4.42
C GLY A 44 -13.65 6.29 5.55
N ASN A 45 -14.54 7.28 5.69
CA ASN A 45 -15.52 7.36 6.77
C ASN A 45 -16.97 7.39 6.23
N GLY A 46 -17.95 7.28 7.13
CA GLY A 46 -19.37 7.39 6.78
C GLY A 46 -19.77 6.43 5.66
N LYS A 47 -20.37 6.96 4.59
CA LYS A 47 -20.83 6.16 3.43
C LYS A 47 -19.70 5.48 2.64
N TYR A 48 -18.45 5.91 2.82
CA TYR A 48 -17.28 5.34 2.15
C TYR A 48 -16.55 4.30 3.01
N ALA A 49 -16.88 4.20 4.31
CA ALA A 49 -16.22 3.29 5.23
C ALA A 49 -16.50 1.82 4.86
N GLY A 50 -15.45 1.01 4.84
CA GLY A 50 -15.57 -0.44 4.66
C GLY A 50 -16.20 -1.16 5.85
N PRO A 51 -16.44 -2.47 5.73
CA PRO A 51 -16.78 -3.32 6.85
C PRO A 51 -15.76 -3.19 7.99
N VAL A 52 -16.21 -3.22 9.25
CA VAL A 52 -15.36 -2.95 10.42
C VAL A 52 -14.25 -3.99 10.66
N ASP A 53 -14.41 -5.18 10.11
CA ASP A 53 -13.47 -6.30 10.10
C ASP A 53 -12.41 -6.16 8.99
N ILE A 54 -12.60 -5.23 8.05
CA ILE A 54 -11.69 -4.96 6.94
C ILE A 54 -11.04 -3.59 7.06
N TRP A 55 -11.79 -2.57 7.49
CA TRP A 55 -11.39 -1.17 7.44
C TRP A 55 -11.67 -0.42 8.74
N ASN A 56 -10.64 0.24 9.27
CA ASN A 56 -10.72 1.21 10.34
C ASN A 56 -10.56 2.64 9.78
N PRO A 57 -11.56 3.53 9.92
CA PRO A 57 -11.49 4.90 9.37
C PRO A 57 -10.30 5.74 9.83
N SER A 58 -9.73 5.46 11.01
CA SER A 58 -8.58 6.19 11.56
C SER A 58 -7.25 5.50 11.31
N LYS A 59 -7.23 4.19 11.02
CA LYS A 59 -5.98 3.41 10.94
C LYS A 59 -5.70 2.81 9.57
N GLY A 60 -6.73 2.51 8.77
CA GLY A 60 -6.61 1.89 7.45
C GLY A 60 -7.15 0.45 7.43
N PHE A 61 -6.62 -0.39 6.55
CA PHE A 61 -7.01 -1.79 6.47
C PHE A 61 -6.47 -2.58 7.64
N LEU A 62 -7.27 -3.50 8.18
CA LEU A 62 -6.81 -4.49 9.14
C LEU A 62 -5.98 -5.55 8.42
N VAL A 63 -4.87 -5.98 9.02
CA VAL A 63 -4.13 -7.15 8.51
C VAL A 63 -5.03 -8.38 8.63
N GLN A 64 -5.34 -9.02 7.50
CA GLN A 64 -6.26 -10.16 7.43
C GLN A 64 -5.56 -11.48 7.75
N SER A 65 -4.28 -11.60 7.40
CA SER A 65 -3.48 -12.79 7.70
C SER A 65 -1.98 -12.50 7.72
N THR A 66 -1.27 -13.16 8.62
CA THR A 66 0.20 -13.25 8.62
C THR A 66 0.71 -14.59 8.09
N ASN A 67 -0.18 -15.53 7.75
CA ASN A 67 0.17 -16.77 7.07
C ASN A 67 0.43 -16.49 5.58
N PRO A 68 1.62 -16.85 5.04
CA PRO A 68 1.95 -16.66 3.63
C PRO A 68 0.94 -17.24 2.64
N GLU A 69 0.29 -18.35 2.97
CA GLU A 69 -0.73 -18.99 2.12
C GLU A 69 -2.01 -18.15 1.97
N SER A 70 -2.18 -17.10 2.77
CA SER A 70 -3.38 -16.27 2.80
C SER A 70 -3.08 -14.77 2.62
N TYR A 71 -1.87 -14.42 2.12
CA TYR A 71 -1.52 -13.03 1.80
C TYR A 71 -2.39 -12.42 0.70
N ASN A 72 -3.11 -13.21 -0.07
CA ASN A 72 -4.09 -12.73 -1.06
C ASN A 72 -5.32 -12.05 -0.42
N LEU A 73 -5.51 -12.18 0.90
CA LEU A 73 -6.54 -11.47 1.66
C LEU A 73 -6.10 -10.06 2.10
N ASN A 74 -4.79 -9.79 2.09
CA ASN A 74 -4.26 -8.51 2.55
C ASN A 74 -4.26 -7.45 1.44
N PHE A 75 -4.35 -6.20 1.86
CA PHE A 75 -4.11 -5.05 1.01
C PHE A 75 -2.60 -4.87 0.71
N PRO A 76 -2.16 -4.36 -0.44
CA PRO A 76 -2.94 -4.10 -1.63
C PRO A 76 -3.00 -5.31 -2.57
N THR A 77 -4.06 -5.35 -3.39
CA THR A 77 -4.16 -6.26 -4.53
C THR A 77 -3.86 -5.59 -5.86
N THR A 78 -3.85 -4.26 -5.90
CA THR A 78 -3.57 -3.46 -7.09
C THR A 78 -2.39 -2.52 -6.84
N GLY A 79 -1.66 -2.11 -7.87
CA GLY A 79 -0.55 -1.17 -7.72
C GLY A 79 -0.35 -0.22 -8.90
N VAL A 80 0.39 0.87 -8.67
CA VAL A 80 0.90 1.80 -9.68
C VAL A 80 2.24 2.36 -9.19
N HIS A 81 3.08 2.78 -10.13
CA HIS A 81 4.39 3.33 -9.83
C HIS A 81 4.33 4.53 -8.86
N ASN A 82 5.20 4.51 -7.85
CA ASN A 82 5.33 5.47 -6.75
C ASN A 82 4.18 5.53 -5.74
N LEU A 83 3.19 4.65 -5.82
CA LEU A 83 2.16 4.59 -4.80
C LEU A 83 2.71 3.94 -3.53
N TYR A 84 2.24 4.39 -2.37
CA TYR A 84 2.72 3.93 -1.08
C TYR A 84 1.61 3.78 -0.05
N PHE A 85 1.88 2.95 0.95
CA PHE A 85 1.10 2.77 2.15
C PHE A 85 2.04 2.57 3.34
N ASP A 86 1.52 2.81 4.54
CA ASP A 86 2.31 2.76 5.77
C ASP A 86 1.91 1.55 6.61
N LEU A 87 2.89 0.77 7.07
CA LEU A 87 2.68 -0.28 8.08
C LEU A 87 2.61 0.40 9.45
N LEU A 88 1.51 0.20 10.18
CA LEU A 88 1.40 0.68 11.55
C LEU A 88 1.88 -0.40 12.50
N ILE A 89 3.11 -0.24 12.97
CA ILE A 89 3.81 -1.21 13.81
C ILE A 89 3.77 -0.72 15.25
N THR A 90 3.32 -1.56 16.17
CA THR A 90 3.51 -1.28 17.60
C THR A 90 4.90 -1.75 18.01
N GLY A 91 5.77 -0.87 18.52
CA GLY A 91 7.13 -1.24 18.96
C GLY A 91 8.19 -0.26 18.50
N ASP A 92 9.47 -0.65 18.63
CA ASP A 92 10.59 0.17 18.15
C ASP A 92 10.79 -0.04 16.64
N ILE A 93 10.28 0.93 15.86
CA ILE A 93 10.31 0.90 14.39
C ILE A 93 11.64 1.42 13.85
N GLU A 94 12.28 2.36 14.57
CA GLU A 94 13.45 3.09 14.08
C GLU A 94 14.65 2.15 13.88
N GLU A 95 14.72 1.08 14.66
CA GLU A 95 15.77 0.07 14.59
C GLU A 95 15.53 -1.01 13.53
N LEU A 96 14.35 -1.05 12.89
CA LEU A 96 14.02 -2.07 11.90
C LEU A 96 14.67 -1.78 10.54
N THR A 97 15.35 -2.80 10.01
CA THR A 97 15.93 -2.83 8.68
C THR A 97 15.10 -3.71 7.74
N TRP A 98 15.08 -3.35 6.45
CA TRP A 98 14.22 -3.98 5.45
C TRP A 98 14.98 -4.15 4.14
N GLU A 99 14.90 -5.35 3.57
CA GLU A 99 15.40 -5.61 2.21
C GLU A 99 14.28 -5.38 1.18
N PRO A 100 14.57 -4.75 0.03
CA PRO A 100 13.58 -4.56 -1.01
C PRO A 100 13.22 -5.90 -1.68
N VAL A 101 11.95 -6.09 -2.00
CA VAL A 101 11.44 -7.30 -2.65
C VAL A 101 11.07 -6.96 -4.09
N THR A 102 11.59 -7.70 -5.07
CA THR A 102 11.36 -7.43 -6.50
C THR A 102 10.83 -8.66 -7.24
N HIS A 103 9.70 -8.50 -7.92
CA HIS A 103 9.10 -9.51 -8.79
C HIS A 103 8.57 -8.85 -10.06
N GLU A 104 8.86 -9.44 -11.23
CA GLU A 104 8.29 -9.00 -12.51
C GLU A 104 8.49 -7.51 -12.83
N GLY A 105 9.61 -6.94 -12.37
CA GLY A 105 9.94 -5.53 -12.55
C GLY A 105 9.20 -4.57 -11.61
N ILE A 106 8.44 -5.09 -10.63
CA ILE A 106 7.86 -4.33 -9.52
C ILE A 106 8.72 -4.55 -8.28
N THR A 107 9.12 -3.46 -7.61
CA THR A 107 9.86 -3.47 -6.35
C THR A 107 9.02 -2.85 -5.25
N ALA A 108 8.91 -3.55 -4.12
CA ALA A 108 8.42 -2.99 -2.87
C ALA A 108 9.63 -2.60 -1.99
N THR A 109 9.75 -1.32 -1.66
CA THR A 109 10.80 -0.79 -0.78
C THR A 109 10.17 -0.28 0.50
N VAL A 110 10.70 -0.68 1.65
CA VAL A 110 10.25 -0.19 2.95
C VAL A 110 11.26 0.83 3.47
N THR A 111 10.77 1.99 3.90
CA THR A 111 11.58 3.04 4.51
C THR A 111 10.89 3.59 5.75
N ASN A 112 11.63 3.75 6.84
CA ASN A 112 11.13 4.42 8.03
C ASN A 112 11.10 5.93 7.76
N VAL A 113 9.92 6.54 7.82
CA VAL A 113 9.72 7.97 7.53
C VAL A 113 8.84 8.61 8.58
N VAL A 114 9.02 9.90 8.82
CA VAL A 114 8.11 10.69 9.65
C VAL A 114 6.85 10.99 8.83
N ASP A 115 5.70 10.49 9.26
CA ASP A 115 4.44 10.74 8.59
C ASP A 115 3.90 12.14 8.93
N ASN A 116 3.87 13.01 7.92
CA ASN A 116 3.28 14.34 8.00
C ASN A 116 2.21 14.52 6.91
N GLY A 117 1.57 13.42 6.50
CA GLY A 117 0.51 13.45 5.50
C GLY A 117 -0.68 14.32 5.93
N TYR A 118 -1.26 15.07 5.01
CA TYR A 118 -2.43 15.92 5.31
C TYR A 118 -3.70 15.10 5.63
N TRP A 119 -3.72 13.82 5.26
CA TRP A 119 -4.78 12.86 5.56
C TRP A 119 -4.49 12.01 6.80
N THR A 120 -3.34 12.24 7.46
CA THR A 120 -2.96 11.52 8.67
C THR A 120 -3.75 12.05 9.86
N PRO A 121 -4.30 11.18 10.73
CA PRO A 121 -4.98 11.61 11.95
C PRO A 121 -4.03 12.46 12.79
N TYR A 122 -4.55 13.52 13.42
CA TYR A 122 -3.72 14.50 14.14
C TYR A 122 -2.84 13.86 15.22
N GLU A 123 -3.35 12.82 15.89
CA GLU A 123 -2.64 12.05 16.89
C GLU A 123 -1.43 11.26 16.34
N ASP A 124 -1.42 10.96 15.04
CA ASP A 124 -0.40 10.17 14.37
C ASP A 124 0.57 11.04 13.55
N VAL A 125 0.31 12.34 13.41
CA VAL A 125 1.21 13.27 12.72
C VAL A 125 2.53 13.38 13.46
N GLY A 126 3.64 13.29 12.73
CA GLY A 126 4.99 13.37 13.28
C GLY A 126 5.51 12.04 13.84
N GLN A 127 4.72 10.95 13.80
CA GLN A 127 5.18 9.63 14.17
C GLN A 127 5.99 8.98 13.05
N VAL A 128 6.94 8.11 13.41
CA VAL A 128 7.67 7.28 12.44
C VAL A 128 6.81 6.12 12.02
N VAL A 129 6.71 5.89 10.70
CA VAL A 129 6.01 4.75 10.11
C VAL A 129 6.93 4.02 9.13
N ALA A 130 6.73 2.71 8.98
CA ALA A 130 7.39 1.94 7.95
C ALA A 130 6.61 2.07 6.63
N ARG A 131 7.06 2.96 5.74
CA ARG A 131 6.41 3.24 4.46
C ARG A 131 6.83 2.25 3.40
N VAL A 132 5.87 1.51 2.85
CA VAL A 132 6.04 0.63 1.70
C VAL A 132 5.75 1.41 0.43
N LYS A 133 6.75 1.61 -0.41
CA LYS A 133 6.61 2.24 -1.73
C LYS A 133 6.74 1.20 -2.83
N LEU A 134 5.77 1.19 -3.75
CA LEU A 134 5.78 0.36 -4.94
C LEU A 134 6.41 1.14 -6.10
N THR A 135 7.47 0.60 -6.69
CA THR A 135 8.03 1.07 -7.97
C THR A 135 7.89 -0.03 -9.00
N GLY A 136 7.66 0.33 -10.25
CA GLY A 136 7.46 -0.65 -11.31
C GLY A 136 7.31 -0.02 -12.69
N PRO A 137 6.81 -0.77 -13.68
CA PRO A 137 6.65 -0.27 -15.04
C PRO A 137 5.74 0.97 -15.09
N GLU A 138 6.18 1.98 -15.83
CA GLU A 138 5.54 3.29 -15.89
C GLU A 138 5.79 3.93 -17.27
N ALA A 139 5.08 5.02 -17.59
CA ALA A 139 5.06 5.60 -18.93
C ALA A 139 5.30 7.13 -18.96
N ARG A 140 5.84 7.72 -17.88
CA ARG A 140 6.05 9.17 -17.75
C ARG A 140 6.88 9.76 -18.88
N ASN A 141 7.90 9.04 -19.35
CA ASN A 141 8.72 9.46 -20.48
C ASN A 141 7.97 9.47 -21.83
N GLN A 142 6.75 8.96 -21.88
CA GLN A 142 5.94 8.81 -23.10
C GLN A 142 4.53 9.40 -22.98
N TRP A 143 4.20 10.15 -21.91
CA TRP A 143 2.88 10.75 -21.72
C TRP A 143 2.43 11.58 -22.93
N TYR A 144 3.32 12.44 -23.43
CA TYR A 144 3.06 13.34 -24.56
C TYR A 144 3.25 12.67 -25.94
N ASN A 145 3.64 11.39 -25.99
CA ASN A 145 3.77 10.65 -27.25
C ASN A 145 2.42 9.97 -27.59
N PRO A 146 1.74 10.33 -28.69
CA PRO A 146 0.49 9.70 -29.10
C PRO A 146 0.67 8.23 -29.56
N HIS A 147 1.89 7.83 -29.90
CA HIS A 147 2.24 6.48 -30.34
C HIS A 147 3.36 5.92 -29.45
N PRO A 148 3.05 5.56 -28.19
CA PRO A 148 4.05 5.07 -27.27
C PRO A 148 4.55 3.69 -27.70
N ASN A 149 5.75 3.36 -27.27
CA ASN A 149 6.32 2.02 -27.38
C ASN A 149 5.83 1.15 -26.22
N LEU A 150 5.88 -0.16 -26.44
CA LEU A 150 5.66 -1.15 -25.39
C LEU A 150 6.53 -0.85 -24.17
N ILE A 151 5.95 -1.01 -22.99
CA ILE A 151 6.68 -1.02 -21.71
C ILE A 151 6.60 -2.41 -21.09
N ALA A 152 7.43 -2.66 -20.08
CA ALA A 152 7.36 -3.92 -19.35
C ALA A 152 5.94 -4.16 -18.81
N LYS A 153 5.45 -5.40 -18.99
CA LYS A 153 4.15 -5.85 -18.50
C LYS A 153 4.37 -6.97 -17.48
N PRO A 154 4.20 -6.71 -16.17
CA PRO A 154 4.41 -7.71 -15.13
C PRO A 154 3.55 -8.95 -15.34
N GLN A 155 4.06 -10.14 -14.99
CA GLN A 155 3.24 -11.36 -14.93
C GLN A 155 2.66 -11.53 -13.52
N LEU A 156 1.44 -11.06 -13.31
CA LEU A 156 0.74 -11.16 -12.02
C LEU A 156 -0.28 -12.33 -12.04
N PRO A 157 -0.65 -12.91 -10.89
CA PRO A 157 -0.36 -12.43 -9.53
C PRO A 157 1.06 -12.72 -9.03
N GLN A 158 1.59 -11.84 -8.17
CA GLN A 158 2.87 -12.00 -7.48
C GLN A 158 2.73 -11.75 -5.98
N THR A 159 3.37 -12.59 -5.18
CA THR A 159 3.38 -12.48 -3.71
C THR A 159 4.60 -11.71 -3.25
N PHE A 160 4.39 -10.70 -2.42
CA PHE A 160 5.44 -9.91 -1.78
C PHE A 160 5.42 -10.21 -0.29
N GLU A 161 6.56 -10.54 0.31
CA GLU A 161 6.73 -10.68 1.77
C GLU A 161 7.82 -9.73 2.26
N LEU A 162 7.43 -8.72 3.02
CA LEU A 162 8.30 -7.75 3.65
C LEU A 162 8.68 -8.27 5.03
N VAL A 163 9.98 -8.31 5.33
CA VAL A 163 10.50 -8.79 6.61
C VAL A 163 11.29 -7.67 7.28
N GLY A 164 10.81 -7.22 8.44
CA GLY A 164 11.48 -6.24 9.28
C GLY A 164 12.44 -6.95 10.23
N ARG A 165 13.72 -6.60 10.17
CA ARG A 165 14.78 -7.23 10.96
C ARG A 165 15.38 -6.27 11.98
N ASP A 166 15.73 -6.78 13.15
CA ASP A 166 16.47 -6.03 14.16
C ASP A 166 17.93 -5.77 13.74
N ILE A 167 18.66 -5.03 14.57
CA ILE A 167 20.07 -4.72 14.37
C ILE A 167 21.00 -5.95 14.33
N TYR A 168 20.52 -7.11 14.80
CA TYR A 168 21.23 -8.39 14.80
C TYR A 168 20.84 -9.28 13.62
N GLY A 169 19.92 -8.84 12.76
CA GLY A 169 19.41 -9.56 11.59
C GLY A 169 18.26 -10.53 11.90
N GLY A 170 17.77 -10.55 13.14
CA GLY A 170 16.63 -11.37 13.57
C GLY A 170 15.33 -10.87 12.98
N GLU A 171 14.45 -11.78 12.53
CA GLU A 171 13.14 -11.41 12.00
C GLU A 171 12.21 -10.99 13.14
N VAL A 172 11.70 -9.76 13.09
CA VAL A 172 10.84 -9.19 14.13
C VAL A 172 9.38 -9.16 13.68
N VAL A 173 9.14 -8.70 12.45
CA VAL A 173 7.79 -8.56 11.87
C VAL A 173 7.77 -8.96 10.41
N LYS A 174 6.60 -9.40 9.94
CA LYS A 174 6.35 -9.69 8.54
C LYS A 174 5.04 -9.09 8.07
N TYR A 175 5.04 -8.62 6.84
CA TYR A 175 3.83 -8.22 6.13
C TYR A 175 3.88 -8.73 4.71
N GLY A 176 2.84 -9.44 4.28
CA GLY A 176 2.75 -9.91 2.90
C GLY A 176 1.43 -9.62 2.24
N PHE A 177 1.48 -9.45 0.91
CA PHE A 177 0.34 -9.13 0.06
C PHE A 177 0.54 -9.71 -1.34
N VAL A 178 -0.54 -9.80 -2.12
CA VAL A 178 -0.50 -10.32 -3.49
C VAL A 178 -1.00 -9.26 -4.46
N LEU A 179 -0.09 -8.74 -5.31
CA LEU A 179 -0.51 -7.91 -6.43
C LEU A 179 -1.05 -8.79 -7.54
N ARG A 180 -2.25 -8.47 -8.03
CA ARG A 180 -2.95 -9.18 -9.12
C ARG A 180 -3.35 -8.28 -10.28
N GLN A 181 -3.01 -6.99 -10.17
CA GLN A 181 -3.29 -5.98 -11.19
C GLN A 181 -2.32 -4.80 -11.07
N TRP A 182 -1.71 -4.42 -12.19
CA TRP A 182 -0.86 -3.23 -12.28
C TRP A 182 -1.48 -2.16 -13.17
N PHE A 183 -1.36 -0.91 -12.75
CA PHE A 183 -1.88 0.26 -13.45
C PHE A 183 -0.75 1.18 -13.93
N VAL A 184 -0.98 1.81 -15.07
CA VAL A 184 -0.07 2.78 -15.68
C VAL A 184 -0.86 4.04 -16.01
N ASN A 185 -0.45 5.16 -15.43
CA ASN A 185 -1.11 6.45 -15.59
C ASN A 185 -0.46 7.26 -16.72
N ARG A 186 -1.26 8.02 -17.48
CA ARG A 186 -0.80 8.99 -18.49
C ARG A 186 -0.62 10.42 -17.96
N GLY A 187 -0.62 10.60 -16.65
CA GLY A 187 -0.39 11.91 -16.03
C GLY A 187 -1.53 12.89 -16.29
N GLY A 188 -1.19 14.13 -16.62
CA GLY A 188 -2.15 15.20 -16.91
C GLY A 188 -2.78 15.19 -18.30
N GLU A 189 -2.35 14.25 -19.17
CA GLU A 189 -2.81 14.19 -20.54
C GLU A 189 -4.25 13.68 -20.64
N ARG A 190 -5.05 14.39 -21.44
CA ARG A 190 -6.46 14.08 -21.67
C ARG A 190 -6.68 13.84 -23.14
N ASN A 191 -7.41 12.77 -23.45
CA ASN A 191 -7.71 12.39 -24.83
C ASN A 191 -9.16 11.93 -24.96
N ILE A 192 -9.65 11.93 -26.20
CA ILE A 192 -10.89 11.22 -26.54
C ILE A 192 -10.70 9.71 -26.32
N TYR A 193 -11.80 9.00 -26.12
CA TYR A 193 -11.74 7.59 -25.73
C TYR A 193 -10.96 6.72 -26.74
N SER A 194 -11.13 6.94 -28.05
CA SER A 194 -10.46 6.15 -29.09
C SER A 194 -8.94 6.28 -29.02
N GLU A 195 -8.43 7.50 -28.83
CA GLU A 195 -7.00 7.77 -28.65
C GLU A 195 -6.47 7.22 -27.33
N ALA A 196 -7.23 7.39 -26.24
CA ALA A 196 -6.88 6.84 -24.93
C ALA A 196 -6.75 5.30 -24.99
N SER A 197 -7.72 4.64 -25.62
CA SER A 197 -7.71 3.18 -25.82
C SER A 197 -6.55 2.75 -26.71
N ALA A 198 -6.27 3.46 -27.80
CA ALA A 198 -5.14 3.17 -28.67
C ALA A 198 -3.82 3.30 -27.91
N TRP A 199 -3.67 4.35 -27.10
CA TRP A 199 -2.48 4.58 -26.29
C TRP A 199 -2.21 3.43 -25.29
N CYS A 200 -3.24 2.98 -24.56
CA CYS A 200 -3.10 1.83 -23.67
C CYS A 200 -2.68 0.56 -24.43
N ASN A 201 -3.30 0.29 -25.57
CA ASN A 201 -2.98 -0.88 -26.40
C ASN A 201 -1.54 -0.81 -26.93
N SER A 202 -1.06 0.37 -27.33
CA SER A 202 0.32 0.58 -27.78
C SER A 202 1.37 0.36 -26.69
N LEU A 203 1.03 0.57 -25.42
CA LEU A 203 1.90 0.19 -24.28
C LEU A 203 1.94 -1.33 -24.03
N GLY A 204 1.02 -2.10 -24.62
CA GLY A 204 0.81 -3.52 -24.30
C GLY A 204 -0.16 -3.75 -23.13
N TYR A 205 -0.87 -2.70 -22.72
CA TYR A 205 -1.87 -2.69 -21.65
C TYR A 205 -3.27 -2.59 -22.27
N ARG A 206 -4.32 -2.60 -21.44
CA ARG A 206 -5.70 -2.36 -21.88
C ARG A 206 -6.31 -1.20 -21.12
N MET A 207 -7.38 -0.64 -21.68
CA MET A 207 -8.28 0.23 -20.94
C MET A 207 -8.91 -0.54 -19.77
N PRO A 208 -8.99 0.02 -18.55
CA PRO A 208 -9.69 -0.60 -17.44
C PRO A 208 -11.19 -0.70 -17.70
N ARG A 209 -11.84 -1.59 -16.97
CA ARG A 209 -13.30 -1.63 -16.80
C ARG A 209 -13.67 -0.88 -15.52
N VAL A 210 -14.93 -0.51 -15.36
CA VAL A 210 -15.44 0.13 -14.12
C VAL A 210 -15.06 -0.70 -12.89
N ARG A 211 -15.26 -2.02 -12.95
CA ARG A 211 -14.88 -2.96 -11.88
C ARG A 211 -13.38 -3.06 -11.59
N ASP A 212 -12.51 -2.65 -12.51
CA ASP A 212 -11.07 -2.61 -12.22
C ASP A 212 -10.75 -1.42 -11.29
N LEU A 213 -11.62 -0.40 -11.24
CA LEU A 213 -11.36 0.87 -10.56
C LEU A 213 -12.21 1.10 -9.31
N THR A 214 -13.47 0.66 -9.28
CA THR A 214 -14.40 0.96 -8.19
C THR A 214 -15.39 -0.17 -7.93
N ASN A 215 -15.90 -0.24 -6.70
CA ASN A 215 -17.04 -1.09 -6.31
C ASN A 215 -18.38 -0.34 -6.26
N SER A 216 -18.46 0.85 -6.86
CA SER A 216 -19.69 1.62 -7.02
C SER A 216 -20.87 0.76 -7.52
N ASN A 217 -22.05 0.97 -6.91
CA ASN A 217 -23.29 0.32 -7.31
C ASN A 217 -23.94 0.96 -8.55
N TYR A 218 -23.25 1.86 -9.25
CA TYR A 218 -23.79 2.45 -10.45
C TYR A 218 -24.00 1.40 -11.55
N ASN A 219 -25.27 1.18 -11.90
CA ASN A 219 -25.70 0.22 -12.91
C ASN A 219 -25.15 -1.21 -12.72
N ASN A 220 -24.78 -1.61 -11.48
CA ASN A 220 -24.12 -2.89 -11.19
C ASN A 220 -22.83 -3.13 -12.00
N LEU A 221 -22.10 -2.06 -12.35
CA LEU A 221 -20.87 -2.14 -13.15
C LEU A 221 -19.60 -2.30 -12.31
N GLY A 222 -19.66 -1.91 -11.03
CA GLY A 222 -18.55 -1.97 -10.10
C GLY A 222 -18.13 -3.40 -9.72
N ALA A 223 -16.99 -3.48 -9.03
CA ALA A 223 -16.52 -4.69 -8.40
C ALA A 223 -17.41 -5.12 -7.22
N THR A 224 -17.18 -6.36 -6.77
CA THR A 224 -17.82 -6.91 -5.57
C THR A 224 -16.86 -6.90 -4.37
N PRO A 225 -17.36 -6.69 -3.14
CA PRO A 225 -18.75 -6.38 -2.80
C PRO A 225 -19.14 -4.96 -3.24
N SER A 226 -20.38 -4.82 -3.73
CA SER A 226 -20.87 -3.52 -4.20
C SER A 226 -21.12 -2.57 -3.04
N SER A 227 -20.84 -1.29 -3.24
CA SER A 227 -21.13 -0.25 -2.26
C SER A 227 -22.62 0.07 -2.17
N GLY A 228 -23.01 0.89 -1.18
CA GLY A 228 -24.41 1.31 -1.04
C GLY A 228 -24.90 2.34 -2.08
N TRP A 229 -24.00 3.00 -2.81
CA TRP A 229 -24.30 4.19 -3.63
C TRP A 229 -23.38 4.28 -4.86
N ASN A 230 -23.49 5.36 -5.65
CA ASN A 230 -22.58 5.62 -6.77
C ASN A 230 -21.22 6.21 -6.29
N HIS A 231 -20.52 5.49 -5.42
CA HIS A 231 -19.19 5.84 -4.90
C HIS A 231 -18.50 4.56 -4.44
N TYR A 232 -17.18 4.57 -4.25
CA TYR A 232 -16.53 3.42 -3.62
C TYR A 232 -16.92 3.29 -2.14
N GLN A 233 -16.82 2.07 -1.63
CA GLN A 233 -16.79 1.78 -0.20
C GLN A 233 -15.58 0.89 0.08
N ARG A 234 -14.70 1.29 1.01
CA ARG A 234 -13.39 0.64 1.23
C ARG A 234 -13.50 -0.87 1.36
N ASN A 235 -12.80 -1.58 0.49
CA ASN A 235 -12.77 -3.04 0.46
C ASN A 235 -11.46 -3.47 -0.19
N ILE A 236 -10.95 -4.63 0.24
CA ILE A 236 -9.79 -5.27 -0.35
C ILE A 236 -10.26 -6.06 -1.57
N GLY A 237 -9.55 -5.93 -2.68
CA GLY A 237 -9.85 -6.71 -3.87
C GLY A 237 -11.06 -6.23 -4.67
N ALA A 238 -11.51 -4.99 -4.49
CA ALA A 238 -12.73 -4.46 -5.08
C ALA A 238 -12.50 -3.20 -5.96
N GLY A 239 -11.34 -3.14 -6.63
CA GLY A 239 -10.98 -2.09 -7.58
C GLY A 239 -9.97 -1.09 -7.02
N PHE A 240 -9.22 -0.45 -7.91
CA PHE A 240 -8.06 0.37 -7.57
C PHE A 240 -8.39 1.54 -6.60
N PHE A 241 -9.39 2.36 -6.91
CA PHE A 241 -9.78 3.48 -6.03
C PHE A 241 -10.50 3.00 -4.77
N THR A 242 -11.14 1.84 -4.80
CA THR A 242 -11.76 1.23 -3.61
C THR A 242 -10.72 0.85 -2.56
N GLU A 243 -9.59 0.30 -3.01
CA GLU A 243 -8.49 -0.08 -2.13
C GLU A 243 -7.73 1.15 -1.66
N TRP A 244 -7.20 1.92 -2.61
CA TRP A 244 -6.25 2.98 -2.31
C TRP A 244 -6.89 4.32 -1.92
N GLY A 245 -8.16 4.51 -2.25
CA GLY A 245 -8.93 5.69 -1.89
C GLY A 245 -8.75 6.86 -2.84
N SER A 246 -8.99 8.05 -2.29
CA SER A 246 -8.81 9.32 -2.98
C SER A 246 -7.38 9.47 -3.50
N MET A 247 -7.23 9.59 -4.81
CA MET A 247 -5.95 9.80 -5.49
C MET A 247 -5.52 11.26 -5.52
N THR A 248 -5.69 11.94 -4.40
CA THR A 248 -5.23 13.32 -4.18
C THR A 248 -3.75 13.34 -3.77
N TYR A 249 -2.96 12.36 -4.24
CA TYR A 249 -1.53 12.29 -4.00
C TYR A 249 -0.81 13.43 -4.73
N GLY A 250 0.37 13.81 -4.22
CA GLY A 250 1.25 14.76 -4.90
C GLY A 250 1.72 14.27 -6.27
N ALA A 251 2.43 15.14 -6.99
CA ALA A 251 2.86 14.95 -8.39
C ALA A 251 3.59 13.61 -8.68
N ASP A 252 4.15 12.95 -7.66
CA ASP A 252 5.00 11.77 -7.81
C ASP A 252 4.29 10.51 -8.32
N VAL A 253 2.98 10.37 -8.08
CA VAL A 253 2.15 9.27 -8.60
C VAL A 253 1.47 9.65 -9.93
N GLY A 254 1.60 10.92 -10.35
CA GLY A 254 1.06 11.44 -11.62
C GLY A 254 -0.46 11.60 -11.66
N PHE A 255 -1.19 11.31 -10.58
CA PHE A 255 -2.62 11.61 -10.52
C PHE A 255 -2.82 13.11 -10.34
N VAL A 256 -3.75 13.67 -11.10
CA VAL A 256 -4.14 15.08 -10.99
C VAL A 256 -5.46 15.18 -10.22
N TYR A 257 -5.70 16.30 -9.56
CA TYR A 257 -6.76 16.49 -8.58
C TYR A 257 -8.18 16.53 -9.19
N TYR A 258 -9.11 15.70 -8.67
CA TYR A 258 -10.54 15.61 -9.04
C TYR A 258 -10.85 15.25 -10.50
N PHE A 259 -10.41 14.06 -10.95
CA PHE A 259 -10.63 13.68 -12.35
C PHE A 259 -11.22 12.30 -12.57
N HIS A 260 -11.91 12.20 -13.70
CA HIS A 260 -12.53 11.00 -14.20
C HIS A 260 -11.62 10.31 -15.21
N PHE A 261 -11.41 9.01 -15.00
CA PHE A 261 -10.58 8.16 -15.84
C PHE A 261 -11.46 7.31 -16.75
N TRP A 262 -11.07 7.20 -18.02
CA TRP A 262 -11.78 6.37 -18.99
C TRP A 262 -11.88 4.91 -18.56
N THR A 263 -13.01 4.31 -18.90
CA THR A 263 -13.20 2.86 -18.85
C THR A 263 -13.73 2.36 -20.19
N SER A 264 -13.53 1.06 -20.43
CA SER A 264 -13.98 0.39 -21.65
C SER A 264 -15.48 0.10 -21.68
N ASP A 265 -16.16 0.14 -20.52
CA ASP A 265 -17.59 -0.10 -20.41
C ASP A 265 -18.38 0.97 -21.17
N ALA A 266 -19.27 0.52 -22.05
CA ALA A 266 -20.11 1.38 -22.87
C ALA A 266 -21.39 1.75 -22.11
N GLU A 267 -21.86 2.97 -22.28
CA GLU A 267 -23.19 3.31 -21.79
C GLU A 267 -24.25 2.68 -22.70
N GLY A 268 -25.06 1.77 -22.15
CA GLY A 268 -25.96 0.91 -22.94
C GLY A 268 -26.96 1.66 -23.82
N SER A 269 -27.37 2.88 -23.41
CA SER A 269 -28.25 3.74 -24.21
C SER A 269 -27.56 4.35 -25.43
N TYR A 270 -26.23 4.49 -25.41
CA TYR A 270 -25.43 5.14 -26.45
C TYR A 270 -24.04 4.51 -26.61
N PRO A 271 -23.93 3.21 -26.96
CA PRO A 271 -22.69 2.44 -26.85
C PRO A 271 -21.55 2.90 -27.78
N GLY A 272 -21.87 3.71 -28.80
CA GLY A 272 -20.90 4.32 -29.71
C GLY A 272 -20.56 5.79 -29.40
N SER A 273 -21.36 6.45 -28.54
CA SER A 273 -21.23 7.89 -28.29
C SER A 273 -20.86 8.20 -26.84
N TYR A 274 -21.06 7.27 -25.91
CA TYR A 274 -20.77 7.46 -24.49
C TYR A 274 -20.00 6.27 -23.90
N ARG A 275 -19.11 6.59 -22.97
CA ARG A 275 -18.32 5.64 -22.19
C ARG A 275 -18.44 5.99 -20.72
N PHE A 276 -18.34 4.98 -19.86
CA PHE A 276 -18.24 5.24 -18.44
C PHE A 276 -16.85 5.70 -18.06
N THR A 277 -16.82 6.57 -17.05
CA THR A 277 -15.60 7.02 -16.41
C THR A 277 -15.72 6.84 -14.90
N VAL A 278 -14.58 6.76 -14.21
CA VAL A 278 -14.55 6.63 -12.75
C VAL A 278 -13.76 7.77 -12.14
N GLY A 279 -14.34 8.46 -11.16
CA GLY A 279 -13.72 9.56 -10.43
C GLY A 279 -12.64 9.06 -9.48
N SER A 280 -11.45 9.65 -9.55
CA SER A 280 -10.31 9.27 -8.69
C SER A 280 -10.39 9.80 -7.27
N TYR A 281 -11.35 10.67 -6.97
CA TYR A 281 -11.58 11.22 -5.64
C TYR A 281 -12.38 10.23 -4.78
N ASP A 282 -13.54 9.81 -5.28
CA ASP A 282 -14.54 9.10 -4.48
C ASP A 282 -15.11 7.85 -5.18
N GLY A 283 -14.56 7.48 -6.34
CA GLY A 283 -14.93 6.28 -7.09
C GLY A 283 -16.30 6.32 -7.73
N ASP A 284 -16.88 7.51 -7.90
CA ASP A 284 -18.15 7.66 -8.60
C ASP A 284 -18.03 7.30 -10.09
N VAL A 285 -19.12 6.80 -10.66
CA VAL A 285 -19.21 6.40 -12.05
C VAL A 285 -20.12 7.38 -12.79
N SER A 286 -19.66 7.86 -13.93
CA SER A 286 -20.44 8.79 -14.77
C SER A 286 -20.32 8.45 -16.25
N GLY A 287 -21.38 8.68 -17.01
CA GLY A 287 -21.39 8.57 -18.46
C GLY A 287 -20.87 9.85 -19.09
N VAL A 288 -19.89 9.74 -20.00
CA VAL A 288 -19.29 10.88 -20.70
C VAL A 288 -19.24 10.60 -22.18
N GLY A 289 -19.55 11.61 -22.99
CA GLY A 289 -19.45 11.49 -24.45
C GLY A 289 -18.03 11.13 -24.88
N ALA A 290 -17.89 10.11 -25.72
CA ALA A 290 -16.61 9.55 -26.14
C ALA A 290 -15.71 10.54 -26.91
N GLY A 291 -16.29 11.65 -27.40
CA GLY A 291 -15.59 12.76 -28.05
C GLY A 291 -15.08 13.85 -27.10
N TYR A 292 -15.37 13.78 -25.80
CA TYR A 292 -14.76 14.67 -24.81
C TYR A 292 -13.37 14.17 -24.41
N ALA A 293 -12.54 15.08 -23.89
CA ALA A 293 -11.22 14.72 -23.40
C ALA A 293 -11.32 14.22 -21.94
N GLY A 294 -10.82 13.02 -21.66
CA GLY A 294 -10.78 12.40 -20.33
C GLY A 294 -9.41 11.83 -20.00
N TYR A 295 -9.17 11.53 -18.73
CA TYR A 295 -7.87 11.04 -18.24
C TYR A 295 -7.70 9.55 -18.54
N VAL A 296 -6.44 9.14 -18.64
CA VAL A 296 -6.08 7.80 -19.10
C VAL A 296 -5.34 7.06 -17.99
N LEU A 297 -5.92 5.93 -17.61
CA LEU A 297 -5.29 4.90 -16.82
C LEU A 297 -5.35 3.61 -17.65
N CYS A 298 -4.24 2.89 -17.72
CA CYS A 298 -4.16 1.61 -18.39
C CYS A 298 -3.90 0.52 -17.36
N THR A 299 -4.30 -0.71 -17.67
CA THR A 299 -4.11 -1.84 -16.75
C THR A 299 -3.68 -3.11 -17.48
N ALA A 300 -2.92 -3.94 -16.77
CA ALA A 300 -2.63 -5.32 -17.12
C ALA A 300 -2.94 -6.21 -15.91
N PRO A 301 -3.31 -7.49 -16.14
CA PRO A 301 -3.30 -8.49 -15.08
C PRO A 301 -1.99 -8.41 -14.33
#